data_AF-A0A951QLP1-F1
#
_entry.id   AF-A0A951QLP1-F1
#
_cell.length_a   1.000
_cell.length_b   1.000
_cell.length_c   1.000
_cell.angle_alpha   90.00
_cell.angle_beta   90.00
_cell.angle_gamma   90.00
#
_symmetry.space_group_name_H-M   'P 1'
#
loop_
_entity.id
_entity.type
_entity.pdbx_description
1 polymer ?
#
loop_
_entity_poly.entity_id
_entity_poly.type
_entity_poly.pdbx_seq_one_letter_code
_entity_poly.pdbx_strand_id
1 'polypeptide(L)' 'MTKRIVITPQASSDIDQHFAYISQENQEAALKFFDSARQSFAQLARTPGMGSL' A
#
# COMPACT_ATOMS: atom_id res chain seq x y z
N MET A 1 -6.02 -16.45 -12.06
CA MET A 1 -7.11 -15.95 -11.20
C MET A 1 -6.54 -14.94 -10.22
N THR A 2 -7.04 -13.72 -10.21
CA THR A 2 -6.63 -12.68 -9.24
C THR A 2 -7.24 -12.97 -7.87
N LYS A 3 -6.45 -12.90 -6.80
CA LYS A 3 -6.93 -13.07 -5.42
C LYS A 3 -7.66 -11.81 -4.95
N ARG A 4 -8.62 -11.97 -4.03
CA ARG A 4 -9.28 -10.83 -3.38
C ARG A 4 -8.29 -10.13 -2.46
N ILE A 5 -8.17 -8.82 -2.60
CA ILE A 5 -7.40 -7.97 -1.68
C ILE A 5 -8.26 -7.72 -0.44
N VAL A 6 -7.69 -7.96 0.75
CA VAL A 6 -8.29 -7.62 2.04
C VAL A 6 -7.25 -6.80 2.80
N ILE A 7 -7.60 -5.57 3.16
CA ILE A 7 -6.77 -4.70 3.99
C ILE A 7 -7.39 -4.74 5.39
N THR A 8 -6.62 -5.14 6.39
CA THR A 8 -7.09 -5.16 7.78
C THR A 8 -7.15 -3.75 8.35
N PRO A 9 -7.96 -3.49 9.40
CA PRO A 9 -8.03 -2.15 10.00
C PRO A 9 -6.67 -1.61 10.44
N GLN A 10 -5.81 -2.47 11.01
CA GLN A 10 -4.44 -2.09 11.40
C GLN A 10 -3.60 -1.66 10.18
N ALA A 11 -3.59 -2.46 9.11
CA ALA A 11 -2.86 -2.12 7.90
C ALA A 11 -3.36 -0.81 7.24
N SER A 12 -4.66 -0.52 7.34
CA SER A 12 -5.20 0.77 6.90
C SER A 12 -4.62 1.93 7.73
N SER A 13 -4.60 1.78 9.06
CA SER A 13 -4.01 2.78 9.95
C SER A 13 -2.52 2.98 9.69
N ASP A 14 -1.77 1.92 9.39
CA ASP A 14 -0.34 2.00 9.07
C ASP A 14 -0.11 2.82 7.79
N ILE A 15 -0.94 2.60 6.75
CA ILE A 15 -0.89 3.37 5.50
C ILE A 15 -1.19 4.85 5.77
N ASP A 16 -2.22 5.14 6.57
CA ASP A 16 -2.63 6.51 6.90
C ASP A 16 -1.54 7.25 7.70
N GLN A 17 -0.90 6.57 8.66
CA GLN A 17 0.20 7.12 9.45
C GLN A 17 1.41 7.45 8.59
N HIS A 18 1.80 6.55 7.68
CA HIS A 18 2.91 6.80 6.77
C HIS A 18 2.60 7.93 5.78
N PHE A 19 1.38 7.97 5.24
CA PHE A 19 0.93 9.06 4.38
C PHE A 19 1.03 10.41 5.12
N ALA A 20 0.47 10.48 6.33
CA ALA A 20 0.48 11.69 7.14
C ALA A 20 1.92 12.14 7.46
N TYR A 21 2.81 11.21 7.81
CA TYR A 21 4.22 11.51 8.06
C TYR A 21 4.91 12.10 6.82
N ILE A 22 4.79 11.46 5.66
CA ILE A 22 5.43 11.93 4.42
C ILE A 22 4.86 13.30 4.01
N SER A 23 3.55 13.51 4.19
CA SER A 23 2.87 14.74 3.80
C SER A 23 3.33 15.99 4.57
N GLN A 24 3.97 15.83 5.73
CA GLN A 24 4.52 16.94 6.52
C GLN A 24 5.61 17.68 5.74
N GLU A 25 6.42 16.94 4.98
CA GLU A 25 7.55 17.48 4.21
C GLU A 25 7.21 17.59 2.72
N ASN A 26 6.48 16.61 2.17
CA ASN A 26 6.20 16.55 0.74
C ASN A 26 4.88 15.83 0.43
N GLN A 27 3.85 16.63 0.14
CA GLN A 27 2.52 16.13 -0.21
C GLN A 27 2.51 15.29 -1.50
N GLU A 28 3.29 15.66 -2.50
CA GLU A 28 3.35 14.91 -3.77
C GLU A 28 3.96 13.53 -3.55
N ALA A 29 4.99 13.42 -2.71
CA ALA A 29 5.59 12.15 -2.32
C ALA A 29 4.59 11.28 -1.54
N ALA A 30 3.75 11.86 -0.69
CA ALA A 30 2.72 11.12 0.05
C ALA A 30 1.68 10.51 -0.89
N LEU A 31 1.22 11.27 -1.89
CA LEU A 31 0.31 10.76 -2.93
C LEU A 31 0.97 9.62 -3.73
N LYS A 32 2.22 9.80 -4.17
CA LYS A 32 2.98 8.75 -4.88
C LYS A 32 3.14 7.48 -4.04
N PHE A 33 3.36 7.62 -2.73
CA PHE A 33 3.42 6.49 -1.80
C PHE A 33 2.10 5.72 -1.78
N PHE A 34 0.98 6.42 -1.62
CA PHE A 34 -0.34 5.79 -1.55
C PHE A 34 -0.69 5.04 -2.85
N ASP A 35 -0.41 5.65 -4.00
CA ASP A 35 -0.62 5.03 -5.31
C ASP A 35 0.27 3.79 -5.51
N SER A 36 1.55 3.90 -5.13
CA SER A 36 2.51 2.79 -5.22
C SER A 36 2.09 1.62 -4.34
N ALA A 37 1.64 1.87 -3.10
CA ALA A 37 1.14 0.83 -2.20
C ALA A 37 -0.05 0.07 -2.81
N ARG A 38 -1.03 0.79 -3.37
CA ARG A 38 -2.18 0.18 -4.04
C ARG A 38 -1.76 -0.65 -5.25
N GLN A 39 -0.81 -0.16 -6.04
CA GLN A 39 -0.28 -0.89 -7.19
C GLN A 39 0.43 -2.18 -6.77
N SER A 40 1.23 -2.12 -5.70
CA SER A 40 1.89 -3.30 -5.11
C SER A 40 0.87 -4.33 -4.64
N PHE A 41 -0.20 -3.94 -3.96
CA PHE A 41 -1.27 -4.87 -3.55
C PHE A 41 -1.96 -5.51 -4.76
N ALA A 42 -2.23 -4.74 -5.81
CA ALA A 42 -2.80 -5.26 -7.05
C ALA A 42 -1.86 -6.26 -7.74
N GLN A 43 -0.55 -6.04 -7.67
CA GLN A 43 0.44 -6.97 -8.19
C GLN A 43 0.50 -8.26 -7.37
N LEU A 44 0.54 -8.18 -6.04
CA LEU A 44 0.49 -9.34 -5.14
C LEU A 44 -0.78 -10.18 -5.34
N ALA A 45 -1.92 -9.52 -5.54
CA ALA A 45 -3.18 -10.20 -5.82
C ALA A 45 -3.15 -11.00 -7.13
N ARG A 46 -2.43 -10.51 -8.15
CA ARG A 46 -2.24 -11.20 -9.44
C ARG A 46 -1.17 -12.29 -9.36
N THR A 47 -0.14 -12.08 -8.54
CA THR A 47 0.99 -13.01 -8.38
C THR A 47 1.25 -13.32 -6.90
N PRO A 48 0.41 -14.16 -6.26
CA PRO A 48 0.60 -14.56 -4.86
C PRO A 48 1.93 -15.32 -4.69
N GLY A 49 2.58 -15.17 -3.53
CA GLY A 49 3.89 -15.78 -3.23
C GLY A 49 5.09 -14.92 -3.63
N MET A 50 4.86 -13.83 -4.38
CA MET A 50 5.85 -12.76 -4.54
C MET A 50 6.10 -12.11 -3.17
N GLY A 51 7.35 -12.13 -2.70
CA GLY A 51 7.73 -11.62 -1.38
C GLY A 51 7.71 -12.65 -0.24
N SER A 52 7.46 -13.93 -0.54
CA SER A 52 7.72 -15.02 0.40
C SER A 52 9.22 -15.31 0.40
N LEU A 53 9.96 -14.68 1.32
CA LEU A 53 11.34 -15.06 1.66
C LEU A 53 11.32 -16.08 2.80
#